data_AF-A0ABD0STG9-F1
#
_entry.id   AF-A0ABD0STG9-F1
#
_cell.length_a   1.000
_cell.length_b   1.000
_cell.length_c   1.000
_cell.angle_alpha   90.00
_cell.angle_beta   90.00
_cell.angle_gamma   90.00
#
_symmetry.space_group_name_H-M   'P 1'
#
loop_
_entity.id
_entity.type
_entity.pdbx_description
1 polymer ?
#
loop_
_entity_poly.entity_id
_entity_poly.type
_entity_poly.pdbx_seq_one_letter_code
_entity_poly.pdbx_strand_id
1 'polypeptide(L)'
;MYCDWPVLKRCCFCMPLRRGVLVVAYLNVVFCGFMVGIYSYAVDVIARADLVYKGMTITLPAELCIFIYIMEMGFNALLIYGAHMRIKKYVKIYYYYAISTTVASFLMFILELTTVYHSFILIEIFLFGFIGLCIQVYLLILVWSLLNKLQDDGPHVYENQLHQIINGQAKVETNGVYNPSTIPNNAVIV
;
A
#
# COMPACT_ATOMS: atom_id res chain seq x y z
N MET A 1 -17.80 -19.22 -8.67
CA MET A 1 -16.93 -18.35 -9.49
C MET A 1 -16.21 -17.44 -8.52
N TYR A 2 -14.98 -17.77 -8.15
CA TYR A 2 -14.20 -16.92 -7.24
C TYR A 2 -13.84 -15.65 -8.02
N CYS A 3 -14.28 -14.50 -7.53
CA CYS A 3 -13.86 -13.22 -8.10
C CYS A 3 -12.41 -12.99 -7.68
N ASP A 4 -11.47 -13.23 -8.60
CA ASP A 4 -10.07 -12.89 -8.38
C ASP A 4 -9.93 -11.38 -8.22
N TRP A 5 -9.20 -10.97 -7.20
CA TRP A 5 -9.05 -9.58 -6.83
C TRP A 5 -8.03 -8.89 -7.78
N PRO A 6 -8.26 -7.64 -8.23
CA PRO A 6 -7.54 -7.08 -9.38
C PRO A 6 -6.07 -6.79 -9.05
N VAL A 7 -5.15 -7.37 -9.82
CA VAL A 7 -3.70 -7.18 -9.65
C VAL A 7 -3.22 -5.96 -10.43
N LEU A 8 -2.94 -4.85 -9.73
CA LEU A 8 -2.40 -3.64 -10.35
C LEU A 8 -0.89 -3.77 -10.58
N LYS A 9 -0.47 -3.90 -11.84
CA LYS A 9 0.97 -3.93 -12.21
C LYS A 9 1.65 -2.56 -12.20
N ARG A 10 0.88 -1.46 -12.29
CA ARG A 10 1.37 -0.07 -12.37
C ARG A 10 0.56 0.85 -11.44
N CYS A 11 1.23 1.81 -10.81
CA CYS A 11 0.61 2.83 -9.95
C CYS A 11 0.64 4.20 -10.66
N CYS A 12 -0.43 4.99 -10.55
CA CYS A 12 -0.59 6.35 -11.12
C CYS A 12 0.21 6.60 -12.42
N PHE A 13 -0.28 6.00 -13.51
CA PHE A 13 0.19 6.16 -14.90
C PHE A 13 1.60 5.66 -15.28
N CYS A 14 2.64 5.71 -14.43
CA CYS A 14 4.00 5.30 -14.86
C CYS A 14 4.92 4.74 -13.78
N MET A 15 4.61 4.86 -12.48
CA MET A 15 5.57 4.45 -11.44
C MET A 15 5.47 2.96 -11.11
N PRO A 16 6.61 2.27 -10.88
CA PRO A 16 6.58 0.91 -10.38
C PRO A 16 5.89 0.90 -9.01
N LEU A 17 5.01 -0.09 -8.79
CA LEU A 17 4.14 -0.22 -7.61
C LEU A 17 4.86 0.10 -6.29
N ARG A 18 6.08 -0.41 -6.12
CA ARG A 18 6.90 -0.20 -4.92
C ARG A 18 7.28 1.27 -4.69
N ARG A 19 7.65 2.00 -5.75
CA ARG A 19 8.00 3.43 -5.63
C ARG A 19 6.75 4.25 -5.35
N GLY A 20 5.63 3.93 -6.00
CA GLY A 20 4.35 4.60 -5.75
C GLY A 20 3.93 4.54 -4.28
N VAL A 21 3.90 3.33 -3.69
CA VAL A 21 3.54 3.15 -2.27
C VAL A 21 4.51 3.88 -1.33
N LEU A 22 5.82 3.84 -1.62
CA LEU A 22 6.81 4.58 -0.83
C LEU A 22 6.58 6.08 -0.88
N VAL A 23 6.39 6.67 -2.08
CA VAL A 23 6.14 8.11 -2.23
C VAL A 23 4.91 8.53 -1.45
N VAL A 24 3.81 7.78 -1.55
CA VAL A 24 2.59 8.10 -0.79
C VAL A 24 2.82 7.99 0.72
N ALA A 25 3.51 6.95 1.19
CA ALA A 25 3.81 6.80 2.60
C ALA A 25 4.68 7.94 3.14
N TYR A 26 5.69 8.38 2.39
CA TYR A 26 6.51 9.55 2.76
C TYR A 26 5.69 10.84 2.79
N LEU A 27 4.83 11.06 1.80
CA LEU A 27 3.92 12.22 1.79
C LEU A 27 3.00 12.21 3.01
N ASN A 28 2.45 11.05 3.38
CA ASN A 28 1.63 10.90 4.57
C ASN A 28 2.41 11.19 5.86
N VAL A 29 3.66 10.72 5.99
CA VAL A 29 4.51 11.03 7.17
C VAL A 29 4.78 12.53 7.28
N VAL A 30 5.14 13.18 6.18
CA VAL A 30 5.39 14.63 6.17
C VAL A 30 4.12 15.40 6.54
N PHE A 31 2.98 15.00 5.98
CA PHE A 31 1.68 15.60 6.31
C PHE A 31 1.31 15.39 7.79
N CYS A 32 1.49 14.19 8.33
CA CYS A 32 1.24 13.91 9.75
C CYS A 32 2.15 14.75 10.65
N GLY A 33 3.44 14.84 10.34
CA GLY A 33 4.39 15.65 11.10
C GLY A 33 4.02 17.14 11.09
N PHE A 34 3.59 17.66 9.94
CA PHE A 34 3.09 19.03 9.83
C PHE A 34 1.82 19.26 10.66
N MET A 35 0.85 18.35 10.58
CA MET A 35 -0.39 18.44 11.36
C MET A 35 -0.13 18.35 12.86
N VAL A 36 0.75 17.45 13.32
CA VAL A 36 1.17 17.37 14.74
C VAL A 36 1.76 18.71 15.21
N GLY A 37 2.56 19.38 14.40
CA GLY A 37 3.09 20.70 14.70
C GLY A 37 1.99 21.75 14.90
N ILE A 38 0.99 21.77 14.01
CA ILE A 38 -0.16 22.68 14.12
C ILE A 38 -0.97 22.39 15.39
N TYR A 39 -1.32 21.13 15.65
CA TYR A 39 -2.11 20.78 16.83
C TYR A 39 -1.35 20.99 18.13
N SER A 40 -0.03 20.77 18.14
CA SER A 40 0.81 21.05 19.32
C SER A 40 0.76 22.53 19.69
N TYR A 41 0.75 23.43 18.70
CA TYR A 41 0.56 24.86 18.95
C TYR A 41 -0.89 25.17 19.36
N ALA A 42 -1.86 24.49 18.78
CA ALA A 42 -3.27 24.70 19.10
C ALA A 42 -3.64 24.29 20.53
N VAL A 43 -2.98 23.27 21.12
CA VAL A 43 -3.21 22.85 22.51
C VAL A 43 -3.06 24.00 23.50
N ASP A 44 -2.08 24.89 23.29
CA ASP A 44 -1.80 25.99 24.20
C ASP A 44 -2.81 27.15 24.07
N VAL A 45 -3.53 27.24 22.94
CA VAL A 45 -4.40 28.38 22.59
C VAL A 45 -5.88 28.03 22.63
N ILE A 46 -6.26 26.81 22.23
CA ILE A 46 -7.66 26.40 21.99
C ILE A 46 -7.89 24.98 22.53
N ALA A 47 -8.86 24.83 23.44
CA ALA A 47 -9.17 23.54 24.07
C ALA A 47 -9.88 22.52 23.14
N ARG A 48 -10.46 22.97 22.01
CA ARG A 48 -11.16 22.12 21.03
C ARG A 48 -10.64 22.41 19.62
N ALA A 49 -10.25 21.38 18.91
CA ALA A 49 -9.77 21.50 17.53
C ALA A 49 -10.54 20.54 16.62
N ASP A 50 -10.79 21.00 15.40
CA ASP A 50 -11.44 20.19 14.37
C ASP A 50 -10.38 19.32 13.69
N LEU A 51 -10.48 18.02 13.90
CA LEU A 51 -9.59 17.02 13.32
C LEU A 51 -10.02 16.74 11.88
N VAL A 52 -9.18 17.11 10.91
CA VAL A 52 -9.34 16.67 9.51
C VAL A 52 -8.67 15.32 9.32
N TYR A 53 -9.46 14.23 9.41
CA TYR A 53 -8.97 12.86 9.24
C TYR A 53 -9.56 12.23 7.98
N LYS A 54 -8.71 11.97 6.98
CA LYS A 54 -9.06 11.23 5.74
C LYS A 54 -10.33 11.73 5.03
N GLY A 55 -10.52 13.06 4.99
CA GLY A 55 -11.64 13.73 4.34
C GLY A 55 -12.86 13.98 5.24
N MET A 56 -12.75 13.61 6.52
CA MET A 56 -13.78 13.81 7.56
C MET A 56 -13.31 14.88 8.55
N THR A 57 -14.24 15.65 9.13
CA THR A 57 -13.93 16.68 10.13
C THR A 57 -14.61 16.35 11.45
N ILE A 58 -13.85 15.95 12.46
CA ILE A 58 -14.38 15.53 13.75
C ILE A 58 -13.88 16.47 14.84
N THR A 59 -14.79 16.96 15.69
CA THR A 59 -14.44 17.73 16.88
C THR A 59 -13.93 16.80 17.98
N LEU A 60 -12.63 16.85 18.29
CA LEU A 60 -12.00 16.05 19.35
C LEU A 60 -11.10 16.94 20.24
N PRO A 61 -10.83 16.53 21.50
CA PRO A 61 -9.83 17.20 22.31
C PRO A 61 -8.46 17.10 21.63
N ALA A 62 -7.71 18.21 21.61
CA ALA A 62 -6.48 18.35 20.84
C ALA A 62 -5.40 17.30 21.21
N GLU A 63 -5.33 16.88 22.47
CA GLU A 63 -4.44 15.81 22.94
C GLU A 63 -4.67 14.48 22.19
N LEU A 64 -5.94 14.14 21.95
CA LEU A 64 -6.34 12.90 21.29
C LEU A 64 -6.04 12.97 19.79
N CYS A 65 -6.20 14.14 19.18
CA CYS A 65 -5.77 14.41 17.80
C CYS A 65 -4.27 14.17 17.61
N ILE A 66 -3.44 14.70 18.52
CA ILE A 66 -1.98 14.51 18.50
C ILE A 66 -1.65 13.02 18.61
N PHE A 67 -2.28 12.31 19.53
CA PHE A 67 -2.07 10.87 19.71
C PHE A 67 -2.40 10.08 18.42
N ILE A 68 -3.53 10.38 17.76
CA ILE A 68 -3.93 9.72 16.51
C ILE A 68 -2.88 9.93 15.42
N TYR A 69 -2.40 11.17 15.22
CA TYR A 69 -1.39 11.43 14.19
C TYR A 69 -0.02 10.82 14.51
N ILE A 70 0.39 10.75 15.78
CA ILE A 70 1.63 10.05 16.16
C ILE A 70 1.52 8.56 15.85
N MET A 71 0.38 7.94 16.15
CA MET A 71 0.13 6.54 15.82
C MET A 71 0.15 6.32 14.29
N GLU A 72 -0.52 7.18 13.53
CA GLU A 72 -0.52 7.13 12.06
C GLU A 72 0.88 7.32 11.47
N MET A 73 1.67 8.25 12.02
CA MET A 73 3.08 8.44 11.65
C MET A 73 3.90 7.18 11.90
N GLY A 74 3.71 6.52 13.06
CA GLY A 74 4.37 5.26 13.41
C GLY A 74 4.05 4.12 12.45
N PHE A 75 2.77 3.95 12.09
CA PHE A 75 2.36 2.92 11.13
C PHE A 75 2.86 3.22 9.71
N ASN A 76 2.86 4.48 9.27
CA ASN A 76 3.43 4.86 7.98
C ASN A 76 4.96 4.64 7.94
N ALA A 77 5.67 4.91 9.04
CA ALA A 77 7.10 4.58 9.17
C ALA A 77 7.35 3.07 9.10
N LEU A 78 6.48 2.26 9.72
CA LEU A 78 6.52 0.79 9.63
C LEU A 78 6.27 0.30 8.20
N LEU A 79 5.36 0.92 7.46
CA LEU A 79 5.16 0.65 6.03
C LEU A 79 6.42 0.98 5.22
N ILE A 80 7.02 2.15 5.42
CA ILE A 80 8.25 2.57 4.73
C ILE A 80 9.37 1.56 5.01
N TYR A 81 9.57 1.20 6.28
CA TYR A 81 10.58 0.23 6.69
C TYR A 81 10.33 -1.15 6.06
N GLY A 82 9.09 -1.66 6.13
CA GLY A 82 8.70 -2.93 5.54
C GLY A 82 8.87 -2.96 4.02
N ALA A 83 8.53 -1.86 3.34
CA ALA A 83 8.66 -1.72 1.90
C ALA A 83 10.13 -1.61 1.47
N HIS A 84 11.01 -0.97 2.26
CA HIS A 84 12.45 -0.91 2.00
C HIS A 84 13.14 -2.26 2.22
N MET A 85 12.90 -2.90 3.36
CA MET A 85 13.55 -4.17 3.72
C MET A 85 12.93 -5.40 3.04
N ARG A 86 11.82 -5.23 2.30
CA ARG A 86 11.05 -6.31 1.67
C ARG A 86 10.57 -7.38 2.66
N ILE A 87 10.33 -7.00 3.91
CA ILE A 87 9.91 -7.92 4.96
C ILE A 87 8.38 -7.97 4.99
N LYS A 88 7.82 -9.10 4.52
CA LYS A 88 6.36 -9.34 4.45
C LYS A 88 5.60 -9.12 5.76
N LYS A 89 6.23 -9.41 6.91
CA LYS A 89 5.59 -9.31 8.23
C LYS A 89 5.12 -7.88 8.53
N TYR A 90 5.97 -6.87 8.29
CA TYR A 90 5.64 -5.47 8.59
C TYR A 90 4.56 -4.93 7.65
N VAL A 91 4.67 -5.23 6.34
CA VAL A 91 3.65 -4.82 5.36
C VAL A 91 2.28 -5.43 5.68
N LYS A 92 2.24 -6.68 6.17
CA LYS A 92 1.00 -7.34 6.60
C LYS A 92 0.37 -6.69 7.84
N ILE A 93 1.18 -6.29 8.82
CA ILE A 93 0.69 -5.55 10.00
C ILE A 93 0.07 -4.22 9.57
N TYR A 94 0.76 -3.47 8.72
CA TYR A 94 0.23 -2.22 8.18
C TYR A 94 -1.07 -2.41 7.38
N TYR A 95 -1.18 -3.50 6.61
CA TYR A 95 -2.39 -3.82 5.86
C TYR A 95 -3.62 -4.01 6.75
N TYR A 96 -3.50 -4.74 7.87
CA TYR A 96 -4.61 -4.89 8.82
C TYR A 96 -4.99 -3.55 9.49
N TYR A 97 -3.98 -2.72 9.81
CA TYR A 97 -4.22 -1.36 10.29
C TYR A 97 -4.97 -0.52 9.26
N ALA A 98 -4.58 -0.58 7.98
CA ALA A 98 -5.25 0.13 6.90
C ALA A 98 -6.71 -0.30 6.75
N ILE A 99 -7.00 -1.60 6.77
CA ILE A 99 -8.40 -2.11 6.76
C ILE A 99 -9.18 -1.55 7.95
N SER A 100 -8.64 -1.65 9.17
CA SER A 100 -9.31 -1.20 10.38
C SER A 100 -9.65 0.30 10.32
N THR A 101 -8.70 1.13 9.87
CA THR A 101 -8.94 2.57 9.75
C THR A 101 -9.89 2.94 8.61
N THR A 102 -9.94 2.18 7.51
CA THR A 102 -10.93 2.37 6.44
C THR A 102 -12.33 2.01 6.92
N VAL A 103 -12.50 0.92 7.67
CA VAL A 103 -13.78 0.56 8.30
C VAL A 103 -14.21 1.65 9.30
N ALA A 104 -13.30 2.12 10.14
CA ALA A 104 -13.58 3.20 11.08
C ALA A 104 -14.01 4.49 10.35
N SER A 105 -13.31 4.87 9.28
CA SER A 105 -13.66 6.05 8.47
C SER A 105 -15.03 5.92 7.82
N PHE A 106 -15.37 4.72 7.33
CA PHE A 106 -16.68 4.43 6.74
C PHE A 106 -17.81 4.53 7.77
N LEU A 107 -17.60 4.02 8.99
CA LEU A 107 -18.56 4.17 10.08
C LEU A 107 -18.76 5.64 10.47
N MET A 108 -17.66 6.41 10.59
CA MET A 108 -17.74 7.84 10.88
C MET A 108 -18.48 8.60 9.79
N PHE A 109 -18.29 8.23 8.51
CA PHE A 109 -19.01 8.82 7.39
C PHE A 109 -20.52 8.59 7.47
N ILE A 110 -20.96 7.38 7.84
CA ILE A 110 -22.38 7.11 8.07
C ILE A 110 -22.92 7.96 9.22
N LEU A 111 -22.17 8.09 10.32
CA LEU A 111 -22.60 8.89 11.47
C LEU A 111 -22.75 10.38 11.11
N GLU A 112 -21.79 10.95 10.39
CA GLU A 112 -21.90 12.34 9.93
C GLU A 112 -23.11 12.54 9.01
N LEU A 113 -23.36 11.61 8.07
CA LEU A 113 -24.55 11.67 7.20
C LEU A 113 -25.87 11.65 7.98
N THR A 114 -25.92 10.98 9.13
CA THR A 114 -27.14 10.94 9.97
C THR A 114 -27.37 12.20 10.82
N THR A 115 -26.31 12.99 11.08
CA THR A 115 -26.39 14.14 11.99
C THR A 115 -26.66 15.46 11.28
N VAL A 116 -26.37 15.54 9.97
CA VAL A 116 -26.56 16.77 9.19
C VAL A 116 -27.98 16.87 8.62
N TYR A 117 -28.70 17.92 9.02
CA TYR A 117 -30.08 18.18 8.57
C TYR A 117 -30.16 19.10 7.34
N HIS A 118 -29.12 19.90 7.07
CA HIS A 118 -29.13 20.87 5.96
C HIS A 118 -28.71 20.23 4.63
N SER A 119 -29.61 20.24 3.65
CA SER A 119 -29.43 19.52 2.37
C SER A 119 -28.23 19.98 1.54
N PHE A 120 -27.87 21.27 1.56
CA PHE A 120 -26.70 21.78 0.82
C PHE A 120 -25.37 21.27 1.40
N ILE A 121 -25.22 21.32 2.72
CA ILE A 121 -24.03 20.83 3.43
C ILE A 121 -23.89 19.31 3.29
N LEU A 122 -25.02 18.59 3.23
CA LEU A 122 -25.03 17.14 3.03
C LEU A 122 -24.37 16.75 1.70
N ILE A 123 -24.68 17.44 0.60
CA ILE A 123 -24.09 17.15 -0.72
C ILE A 123 -22.58 17.36 -0.69
N GLU A 124 -22.11 18.43 -0.04
CA GLU A 124 -20.70 18.74 0.10
C GLU A 124 -19.96 17.67 0.92
N ILE A 125 -20.45 17.33 2.11
CA ILE A 125 -19.90 16.27 2.96
C ILE A 125 -19.90 14.93 2.24
N PHE A 126 -20.98 14.61 1.53
CA PHE A 126 -21.08 13.36 0.77
C PHE A 126 -20.00 13.28 -0.31
N LEU A 127 -19.79 14.35 -1.08
CA LEU A 127 -18.76 14.39 -2.12
C LEU A 127 -17.35 14.29 -1.52
N PHE A 128 -17.03 15.07 -0.49
CA PHE A 128 -15.71 15.01 0.15
C PHE A 128 -15.44 13.67 0.82
N GLY A 129 -16.41 13.12 1.55
CA GLY A 129 -16.30 11.81 2.19
C GLY A 129 -16.20 10.68 1.16
N PHE A 130 -16.96 10.75 0.07
CA PHE A 130 -16.86 9.77 -1.02
C PHE A 130 -15.47 9.78 -1.68
N ILE A 131 -14.94 10.96 -2.01
CA ILE A 131 -13.59 11.11 -2.57
C ILE A 131 -12.54 10.58 -1.57
N GLY A 132 -12.67 10.92 -0.29
CA GLY A 132 -11.80 10.42 0.78
C GLY A 132 -11.81 8.89 0.88
N LEU A 133 -12.99 8.28 0.84
CA LEU A 133 -13.16 6.83 0.84
C LEU A 133 -12.56 6.19 -0.42
N CYS A 134 -12.77 6.77 -1.61
CA CYS A 134 -12.16 6.29 -2.84
C CYS A 134 -10.63 6.30 -2.75
N ILE A 135 -10.03 7.36 -2.21
CA ILE A 135 -8.58 7.44 -1.98
C ILE A 135 -8.14 6.36 -0.98
N GLN A 136 -8.85 6.16 0.12
CA GLN A 136 -8.50 5.12 1.09
C GLN A 136 -8.57 3.70 0.52
N VAL A 137 -9.64 3.38 -0.20
CA VAL A 137 -9.79 2.08 -0.88
C VAL A 137 -8.68 1.90 -1.91
N TYR A 138 -8.33 2.96 -2.64
CA TYR A 138 -7.21 2.94 -3.57
C TYR A 138 -5.88 2.61 -2.88
N LEU A 139 -5.58 3.27 -1.75
CA LEU A 139 -4.37 2.97 -0.96
C LEU A 139 -4.36 1.54 -0.42
N LEU A 140 -5.51 1.03 0.01
CA LEU A 140 -5.65 -0.34 0.50
C LEU A 140 -5.36 -1.37 -0.60
N ILE A 141 -5.90 -1.17 -1.80
CA ILE A 141 -5.62 -2.03 -2.96
C ILE A 141 -4.14 -1.97 -3.34
N LEU A 142 -3.51 -0.79 -3.27
CA LEU A 142 -2.07 -0.64 -3.54
C LEU A 142 -1.21 -1.43 -2.55
N VAL A 143 -1.52 -1.33 -1.24
CA VAL A 143 -0.81 -2.07 -0.19
C VAL A 143 -1.01 -3.56 -0.35
N TRP A 144 -2.22 -4.00 -0.68
CA TRP A 144 -2.50 -5.41 -0.97
C TRP A 144 -1.72 -5.92 -2.17
N SER A 145 -1.72 -5.16 -3.28
CA SER A 145 -0.94 -5.50 -4.48
C SER A 145 0.56 -5.61 -4.16
N LEU A 146 1.08 -4.73 -3.28
CA LEU A 146 2.46 -4.80 -2.81
C LEU A 146 2.71 -6.07 -1.99
N LEU A 147 1.78 -6.46 -1.13
CA LEU A 147 1.88 -7.65 -0.29
C LEU A 147 1.91 -8.93 -1.12
N ASN A 148 1.04 -9.05 -2.13
CA ASN A 148 1.04 -10.19 -3.05
C ASN A 148 2.35 -10.28 -3.84
N LYS A 149 2.85 -9.14 -4.32
CA LYS A 149 4.12 -9.11 -5.03
C LYS A 149 5.28 -9.58 -4.14
N LEU A 150 5.29 -9.20 -2.86
CA LEU A 150 6.26 -9.70 -1.88
C LEU A 150 6.08 -11.19 -1.54
N GLN A 151 4.89 -11.75 -1.77
CA GLN A 151 4.61 -13.16 -1.56
C GLN A 151 5.11 -14.01 -2.74
N ASP A 152 4.93 -13.51 -3.96
CA ASP A 152 5.43 -14.13 -5.19
C ASP A 152 6.96 -14.03 -5.29
N ASP A 153 7.53 -12.89 -4.86
CA ASP A 153 8.97 -12.67 -4.67
C ASP A 153 9.51 -13.47 -3.45
N GLY A 154 9.07 -14.73 -3.26
CA GLY A 154 9.51 -15.61 -2.18
C GLY A 154 11.04 -15.79 -2.14
N PRO A 155 11.60 -16.78 -1.40
CA PRO A 155 12.99 -17.15 -1.62
C PRO A 155 13.09 -17.72 -3.03
N HIS A 156 13.13 -16.86 -4.04
CA HIS A 156 13.81 -17.08 -5.28
C HIS A 156 15.25 -17.33 -4.86
N VAL A 157 15.50 -18.58 -4.44
CA VAL A 157 16.59 -19.34 -5.00
C VAL A 157 16.53 -18.97 -6.48
N TYR A 158 17.33 -17.98 -6.86
CA TYR A 158 17.66 -17.79 -8.25
C TYR A 158 18.15 -19.17 -8.63
N GLU A 159 17.30 -19.96 -9.30
CA GLU A 159 17.76 -21.09 -10.06
C GLU A 159 18.60 -20.44 -11.14
N ASN A 160 19.85 -20.19 -10.78
CA ASN A 160 20.84 -19.69 -11.67
C ASN A 160 20.89 -20.77 -12.74
N GLN A 161 20.28 -20.51 -13.88
CA GLN A 161 20.20 -21.51 -14.94
C GLN A 161 21.62 -21.94 -15.35
N LEU A 162 22.60 -21.06 -15.17
CA LEU A 162 24.02 -21.39 -15.28
C LEU A 162 24.48 -22.45 -14.27
N HIS A 163 23.99 -22.44 -13.03
CA HIS A 163 24.28 -23.47 -12.04
C HIS A 163 23.62 -24.81 -12.37
N GLN A 164 22.39 -24.80 -12.94
CA GLN A 164 21.75 -26.00 -13.48
C GLN A 164 22.51 -26.57 -14.68
N ILE A 165 23.03 -25.71 -15.58
CA ILE A 165 23.85 -26.09 -16.73
C ILE A 165 25.21 -26.65 -16.27
N ILE A 166 25.88 -25.99 -15.32
CA ILE A 166 27.21 -26.40 -14.81
C ILE A 166 27.13 -27.70 -14.01
N ASN A 167 26.07 -27.92 -13.22
CA ASN A 167 25.92 -29.13 -12.42
C ASN A 167 25.47 -30.36 -13.25
N GLY A 168 25.27 -30.22 -14.57
CA GLY A 168 24.85 -31.32 -15.43
C GLY A 168 23.44 -31.84 -15.15
N GLN A 169 22.67 -31.15 -14.29
CA GLN A 169 21.26 -31.44 -14.04
C GLN A 169 20.38 -30.64 -15.01
N ALA A 170 20.66 -30.78 -16.31
CA ALA A 170 19.69 -30.40 -17.32
C ALA A 170 18.51 -31.39 -17.19
N LYS A 171 17.48 -30.99 -16.43
CA LYS A 171 16.17 -31.62 -16.55
C LYS A 171 15.76 -31.42 -18.01
N VAL A 172 15.91 -32.48 -18.80
CA VAL A 172 15.29 -32.58 -20.12
C VAL A 172 13.79 -32.46 -19.86
N GLU A 173 13.23 -31.28 -20.09
CA GLU A 173 11.78 -31.13 -20.10
C GLU A 173 11.25 -32.06 -21.18
N THR A 174 10.43 -33.03 -20.78
CA THR A 174 9.85 -34.06 -21.64
C THR A 174 8.91 -33.49 -22.71
N ASN A 175 8.70 -32.17 -22.73
CA ASN A 175 8.01 -31.46 -23.80
C ASN A 175 9.03 -31.00 -24.83
N GLY A 176 9.42 -31.95 -25.68
CA GLY A 176 10.42 -31.80 -26.73
C GLY A 176 10.14 -30.65 -27.70
N VAL A 177 10.66 -29.47 -27.37
CA VAL A 177 10.96 -28.42 -28.35
C VAL A 177 12.44 -28.08 -28.21
N TYR A 178 13.27 -28.97 -28.75
CA TYR A 178 14.65 -28.63 -29.06
C TYR A 178 14.65 -27.55 -30.13
N ASN A 179 15.33 -26.42 -29.88
CA ASN A 179 15.72 -25.50 -30.93
C ASN A 179 17.03 -26.05 -31.55
N PRO A 180 17.02 -26.56 -32.80
CA PRO A 180 18.18 -27.21 -33.40
C PRO A 180 19.18 -26.14 -33.86
N SER A 181 20.15 -25.80 -33.00
CA SER A 181 21.31 -25.00 -33.43
C SER A 181 22.65 -25.58 -32.98
N THR A 182 22.67 -26.78 -32.40
CA THR A 182 23.91 -27.55 -32.28
C THR A 182 24.24 -28.18 -33.63
N ILE A 183 25.03 -27.46 -34.42
CA ILE A 183 25.71 -27.98 -35.62
C ILE A 183 26.65 -29.10 -35.17
N PRO A 184 26.48 -30.35 -35.62
CA PRO A 184 27.44 -31.40 -35.35
C PRO A 184 28.70 -31.15 -36.19
N ASN A 185 29.81 -30.80 -35.53
CA ASN A 185 31.13 -30.83 -36.14
C ASN A 185 31.58 -32.28 -36.32
N ASN A 186 31.08 -32.93 -37.37
CA ASN A 186 31.76 -34.06 -37.99
C ASN A 186 32.68 -33.51 -39.09
N ALA A 187 33.95 -33.36 -38.77
CA ALA A 187 35.02 -33.29 -39.76
C ALA A 187 35.98 -34.47 -39.50
N VAL A 188 35.62 -35.61 -40.07
CA VAL A 188 36.55 -36.69 -40.41
C VAL A 188 37.13 -36.33 -41.78
N ILE A 189 38.45 -36.11 -41.91
CA ILE A 189 39.20 -36.43 -43.13
C ILE A 189 40.65 -36.79 -42.74
N VAL A 190 40.94 -38.09 -42.89
CA VAL A 190 42.19 -38.80 -43.24
C VAL A 190 43.43 -38.65 -42.35
#